data_AF-A0A519LI57-F1
#
_entry.id   AF-A0A519LI57-F1
#
_cell.length_a   1.000
_cell.length_b   1.000
_cell.length_c   1.000
_cell.angle_alpha   90.00
_cell.angle_beta   90.00
_cell.angle_gamma   90.00
#
_symmetry.space_group_name_H-M   'P 1'
#
loop_
_entity.id
_entity.type
_entity.pdbx_description
1 polymer ?
#
loop_
_entity_poly.entity_id
_entity_poly.type
_entity_poly.pdbx_seq_one_letter_code
_entity_poly.pdbx_strand_id
1 'polypeptide(L)'
;DMLLTEGMNIRVLLFPEGDDPDSFARKHPQEYVEKFIENEAMDFIDFKAEILLKEAGNDPIKKAEAIRNIVKSVGFVQNGLKREVYLKEVSNKFGLSEQSLFNELDIQKQITQNQAPKSQPRENVQPKLEIVPDSIEQVDPIIFDLLNQENNLVNLMLNFGDVVLHRENGDNEKYDITVIEEILHHFEEENYEFQVELNKIIIDSIKEGIANEELRKGNFFVTFMDENITSKVVDAIMPLNDLENWASRNIFPPNYGDKINTQVEGDILIHKFRYIDYLIKTITEDLQNQTNDESKYFESIKKITLLKQASMQLSEILGYSPIKGIYVKR
;
A
#
# COMPACT_ATOMS: atom_id res chain seq x y z
N ASP A 1 -11.65 -11.03 24.78
CA ASP A 1 -11.05 -11.50 23.51
C ASP A 1 -11.87 -11.08 22.30
N MET A 2 -13.13 -11.51 22.13
CA MET A 2 -13.98 -11.09 20.98
C MET A 2 -14.04 -9.57 20.75
N LEU A 3 -14.22 -8.80 21.83
CA LEU A 3 -14.29 -7.33 21.76
C LEU A 3 -12.93 -6.68 21.43
N LEU A 4 -11.80 -7.35 21.73
CA LEU A 4 -10.46 -6.88 21.35
C LEU A 4 -10.21 -7.08 19.86
N THR A 5 -10.75 -8.16 19.28
CA THR A 5 -10.67 -8.45 17.84
C THR A 5 -11.26 -7.32 17.00
N GLU A 6 -12.37 -6.73 17.47
CA GLU A 6 -13.06 -5.59 16.85
C GLU A 6 -12.32 -4.24 17.05
N GLY A 7 -11.11 -4.25 17.62
CA GLY A 7 -10.29 -3.04 17.78
C GLY A 7 -10.75 -2.09 18.89
N MET A 8 -11.66 -2.51 19.78
CA MET A 8 -12.15 -1.67 20.86
C MET A 8 -11.14 -1.59 22.03
N ASN A 9 -11.00 -0.40 22.61
CA ASN A 9 -10.27 -0.22 23.87
C ASN A 9 -11.21 -0.55 25.05
N ILE A 10 -10.89 -1.62 25.79
CA ILE A 10 -11.78 -2.15 26.83
C ILE A 10 -11.15 -1.89 28.20
N ARG A 11 -11.92 -1.26 29.09
CA ARG A 11 -11.61 -1.20 30.52
C ARG A 11 -12.63 -2.00 31.31
N VAL A 12 -12.15 -2.66 32.35
CA VAL A 12 -12.94 -3.53 33.23
C VAL A 12 -12.82 -3.02 34.65
N LEU A 13 -13.95 -3.02 35.36
CA LEU A 13 -14.05 -2.66 36.77
C LEU A 13 -14.86 -3.74 37.48
N LEU A 14 -14.39 -4.19 38.64
CA LEU A 14 -15.15 -5.04 39.53
C LEU A 14 -15.78 -4.20 40.65
N PHE A 15 -17.07 -4.39 40.86
CA PHE A 15 -17.74 -3.83 42.04
C PHE A 15 -17.43 -4.68 43.28
N PRO A 16 -17.49 -4.07 44.49
CA PRO A 16 -17.36 -4.81 45.74
C PRO A 16 -18.37 -5.95 45.85
N GLU A 17 -18.03 -7.00 46.60
CA GLU A 17 -18.91 -8.17 46.75
C GLU A 17 -20.32 -7.78 47.23
N GLY A 18 -21.33 -8.18 46.45
CA GLY A 18 -22.73 -7.93 46.76
C GLY A 18 -23.30 -6.62 46.19
N ASP A 19 -22.48 -5.82 45.50
CA ASP A 19 -22.92 -4.63 44.78
C ASP A 19 -22.93 -4.86 43.26
N ASP A 20 -24.01 -4.41 42.62
CA ASP A 20 -24.16 -4.29 41.17
C ASP A 20 -24.11 -2.80 40.77
N PRO A 21 -24.01 -2.44 39.47
CA PRO A 21 -23.87 -1.05 39.06
C PRO A 21 -24.98 -0.13 39.59
N ASP A 22 -26.21 -0.66 39.68
CA ASP A 22 -27.39 0.09 40.12
C ASP A 22 -27.40 0.27 41.65
N SER A 23 -27.13 -0.77 42.43
CA SER A 23 -27.05 -0.68 43.90
C SER A 23 -25.85 0.12 44.36
N PHE A 24 -24.70 0.02 43.68
CA PHE A 24 -23.51 0.82 43.97
C PHE A 24 -23.78 2.31 43.73
N ALA A 25 -24.40 2.65 42.58
CA ALA A 25 -24.78 4.02 42.26
C ALA A 25 -25.81 4.61 43.23
N ARG A 26 -26.69 3.79 43.79
CA ARG A 26 -27.69 4.23 44.79
C ARG A 26 -27.11 4.40 46.20
N LYS A 27 -26.06 3.66 46.56
CA LYS A 27 -25.43 3.71 47.89
C LYS A 27 -24.44 4.85 48.06
N HIS A 28 -23.89 5.37 46.96
CA HIS A 28 -22.82 6.36 46.97
C HIS A 28 -23.19 7.65 46.22
N PRO A 29 -22.66 8.81 46.64
CA PRO A 29 -22.80 10.05 45.86
C PRO A 29 -22.16 9.91 44.47
N GLN A 30 -22.71 10.62 43.48
CA GLN A 30 -22.22 10.59 42.09
C GLN A 30 -20.70 10.82 41.98
N GLU A 31 -20.18 11.84 42.67
CA GLU A 31 -18.74 12.17 42.64
C GLU A 31 -17.86 11.02 43.15
N TYR A 32 -18.36 10.24 44.11
CA TYR A 32 -17.65 9.07 44.62
C TYR A 32 -17.64 7.93 43.59
N VAL A 33 -18.76 7.70 42.91
CA VAL A 33 -18.88 6.66 41.88
C VAL A 33 -18.01 6.98 40.67
N GLU A 34 -17.98 8.24 40.24
CA GLU A 34 -17.11 8.69 39.14
C GLU A 34 -15.63 8.49 39.47
N LYS A 35 -15.20 8.94 40.67
CA LYS A 35 -13.82 8.71 41.15
C LYS A 35 -13.50 7.23 41.31
N PHE A 36 -14.47 6.42 41.73
CA PHE A 36 -14.28 4.98 41.86
C PHE A 36 -14.03 4.34 40.49
N ILE A 37 -14.85 4.66 39.49
CA ILE A 37 -14.67 4.17 38.12
C ILE A 37 -13.33 4.64 37.53
N GLU A 38 -12.95 5.89 37.75
CA GLU A 38 -11.71 6.43 37.21
C GLU A 38 -10.46 5.76 37.79
N ASN A 39 -10.46 5.49 39.10
CA ASN A 39 -9.29 4.93 39.79
C ASN A 39 -9.19 3.41 39.70
N GLU A 40 -10.33 2.70 39.69
CA GLU A 40 -10.36 1.24 39.79
C GLU A 40 -10.58 0.55 38.43
N ALA A 41 -10.97 1.29 37.37
CA ALA A 41 -11.10 0.70 36.04
C ALA A 41 -9.73 0.41 35.44
N MET A 42 -9.46 -0.86 35.19
CA MET A 42 -8.19 -1.35 34.64
C MET A 42 -8.34 -1.81 33.19
N ASP A 43 -7.22 -1.93 32.49
CA ASP A 43 -7.20 -2.49 31.13
C ASP A 43 -7.62 -3.98 31.13
N PHE A 44 -8.30 -4.41 30.06
CA PHE A 44 -8.74 -5.81 29.94
C PHE A 44 -7.60 -6.83 29.99
N ILE A 45 -6.43 -6.51 29.42
CA ILE A 45 -5.25 -7.41 29.43
C ILE A 45 -4.70 -7.53 30.85
N ASP A 46 -4.61 -6.41 31.57
CA ASP A 46 -4.19 -6.40 32.98
C ASP A 46 -5.16 -7.17 33.88
N PHE A 47 -6.46 -6.92 33.70
CA PHE A 47 -7.52 -7.63 34.42
C PHE A 47 -7.42 -9.15 34.23
N LYS A 48 -7.26 -9.59 32.98
CA LYS A 48 -7.13 -11.00 32.64
C LYS A 48 -5.85 -11.60 33.21
N ALA A 49 -4.75 -10.85 33.21
CA ALA A 49 -3.51 -11.27 33.81
C ALA A 49 -3.66 -11.48 35.32
N GLU A 50 -4.31 -10.55 36.03
CA GLU A 50 -4.52 -10.63 37.47
C GLU A 50 -5.36 -11.84 37.88
N ILE A 51 -6.49 -12.09 37.19
CA ILE A 51 -7.36 -13.25 37.47
C ILE A 51 -6.63 -14.57 37.22
N LEU A 52 -6.05 -14.73 36.02
CA LEU A 52 -5.38 -15.98 35.66
C LEU A 52 -4.16 -16.27 36.54
N LEU A 53 -3.47 -15.23 37.01
CA LEU A 53 -2.38 -15.36 37.97
C LEU A 53 -2.87 -15.79 39.36
N LYS A 54 -3.97 -15.20 39.83
CA LYS A 54 -4.57 -15.55 41.12
C LYS A 54 -5.03 -17.02 41.13
N GLU A 55 -5.55 -17.50 40.01
CA GLU A 55 -5.96 -18.90 39.82
C GLU A 55 -4.77 -19.87 39.66
N ALA A 56 -3.69 -19.44 39.00
CA ALA A 56 -2.48 -20.25 38.79
C ALA A 56 -1.65 -20.45 40.07
N GLY A 57 -1.70 -19.48 41.00
CA GLY A 57 -1.01 -19.57 42.29
C GLY A 57 0.51 -19.70 42.13
N ASN A 58 1.13 -20.71 42.75
CA ASN A 58 2.57 -20.99 42.63
C ASN A 58 2.91 -22.20 41.76
N ASP A 59 1.93 -22.76 41.03
CA ASP A 59 2.13 -23.91 40.15
C ASP A 59 2.79 -23.48 38.82
N PRO A 60 4.00 -23.96 38.50
CA PRO A 60 4.71 -23.58 37.27
C PRO A 60 3.95 -23.94 35.98
N ILE A 61 3.19 -25.04 35.98
CA ILE A 61 2.47 -25.51 34.79
C ILE A 61 1.28 -24.59 34.52
N LYS A 62 0.50 -24.28 35.56
CA LYS A 62 -0.62 -23.36 35.46
C LYS A 62 -0.19 -21.93 35.15
N LYS A 63 0.97 -21.50 35.67
CA LYS A 63 1.57 -20.20 35.31
C LYS A 63 1.90 -20.14 33.83
N ALA A 64 2.53 -21.17 33.27
CA ALA A 64 2.85 -21.22 31.85
C ALA A 64 1.58 -21.17 30.98
N GLU A 65 0.52 -21.88 31.39
CA GLU A 65 -0.78 -21.85 30.71
C GLU A 65 -1.47 -20.48 30.80
N ALA A 66 -1.43 -19.84 31.98
CA ALA A 66 -1.95 -18.49 32.19
C ALA A 66 -1.23 -17.48 31.27
N ILE A 67 0.10 -17.51 31.23
CA ILE A 67 0.92 -16.66 30.36
C ILE A 67 0.55 -16.88 28.89
N ARG A 68 0.40 -18.13 28.47
CA ARG A 68 0.00 -18.48 27.10
C ARG A 68 -1.35 -17.89 26.73
N ASN A 69 -2.32 -17.95 27.65
CA ASN A 69 -3.65 -17.36 27.46
C ASN A 69 -3.62 -15.82 27.41
N ILE A 70 -2.76 -15.18 28.19
CA ILE A 70 -2.55 -13.72 28.15
C ILE A 70 -1.93 -13.32 26.81
N VAL A 71 -0.85 -13.98 26.38
CA VAL A 71 -0.19 -13.74 25.08
C VAL A 71 -1.14 -13.93 23.91
N LYS A 72 -2.01 -14.96 23.96
CA LYS A 72 -3.08 -15.15 22.98
C LYS A 72 -4.02 -13.94 22.91
N SER A 73 -4.36 -13.34 24.06
CA SER A 73 -5.23 -12.16 24.16
C SER A 73 -4.57 -10.93 23.56
N VAL A 74 -3.27 -10.74 23.83
CA VAL A 74 -2.43 -9.70 23.24
C VAL A 74 -2.32 -9.84 21.73
N GLY A 75 -2.42 -11.07 21.20
CA GLY A 75 -2.50 -11.35 19.76
C GLY A 75 -3.70 -10.75 19.05
N PHE A 76 -4.82 -10.50 19.75
CA PHE A 76 -6.00 -9.85 19.19
C PHE A 76 -5.91 -8.32 19.18
N VAL A 77 -4.91 -7.72 19.84
CA VAL A 77 -4.70 -6.26 19.81
C VAL A 77 -4.17 -5.86 18.43
N GLN A 78 -4.94 -5.05 17.69
CA GLN A 78 -4.61 -4.65 16.31
C GLN A 78 -3.39 -3.70 16.25
N ASN A 79 -3.28 -2.76 17.19
CA ASN A 79 -2.18 -1.79 17.23
C ASN A 79 -0.86 -2.46 17.66
N GLY A 80 0.15 -2.42 16.78
CA GLY A 80 1.45 -3.04 17.00
C GLY A 80 2.23 -2.47 18.19
N LEU A 81 2.20 -1.15 18.38
CA LEU A 81 2.90 -0.48 19.47
C LEU A 81 2.27 -0.82 20.83
N LYS A 82 0.94 -0.83 20.92
CA LYS A 82 0.24 -1.30 22.13
C LYS A 82 0.58 -2.75 22.45
N ARG A 83 0.65 -3.61 21.43
CA ARG A 83 1.01 -5.02 21.60
C ARG A 83 2.40 -5.16 22.22
N GLU A 84 3.37 -4.38 21.76
CA GLU A 84 4.73 -4.36 22.30
C GLU A 84 4.75 -3.89 23.77
N VAL A 85 4.01 -2.84 24.11
CA VAL A 85 3.90 -2.36 25.50
C VAL A 85 3.31 -3.44 26.42
N TYR A 86 2.22 -4.10 26.03
CA TYR A 86 1.65 -5.19 26.83
C TYR A 86 2.60 -6.38 26.98
N LEU A 87 3.32 -6.77 25.92
CA LEU A 87 4.30 -7.85 26.00
C LEU A 87 5.46 -7.52 26.94
N LYS A 88 5.89 -6.25 26.95
CA LYS A 88 6.92 -5.76 27.87
C LYS A 88 6.44 -5.78 29.33
N GLU A 89 5.19 -5.40 29.59
CA GLU A 89 4.61 -5.48 30.93
C GLU A 89 4.47 -6.94 31.41
N VAL A 90 4.08 -7.86 30.52
CA VAL A 90 4.04 -9.29 30.80
C VAL A 90 5.47 -9.84 31.00
N SER A 91 6.47 -9.40 30.24
CA SER A 91 7.87 -9.78 30.49
C SER A 91 8.32 -9.39 31.90
N ASN A 92 8.06 -8.13 32.29
CA ASN A 92 8.45 -7.59 33.60
C ASN A 92 7.71 -8.26 34.77
N LYS A 93 6.38 -8.46 34.65
CA LYS A 93 5.57 -9.09 35.70
C LYS A 93 5.92 -10.57 35.92
N PHE A 94 6.38 -11.27 34.87
CA PHE A 94 6.57 -12.72 34.91
C PHE A 94 8.04 -13.17 34.85
N GLY A 95 8.99 -12.24 34.67
CA GLY A 95 10.43 -12.55 34.62
C GLY A 95 10.83 -13.40 33.42
N LEU A 96 10.09 -13.29 32.32
CA LEU A 96 10.34 -14.01 31.06
C LEU A 96 11.02 -13.08 30.07
N SER A 97 11.83 -13.63 29.16
CA SER A 97 12.41 -12.81 28.11
C SER A 97 11.33 -12.36 27.13
N GLU A 98 11.39 -11.09 26.71
CA GLU A 98 10.49 -10.54 25.69
C GLU A 98 10.52 -11.40 24.42
N GLN A 99 11.70 -11.85 24.01
CA GLN A 99 11.90 -12.70 22.84
C GLN A 99 11.12 -14.03 22.93
N SER A 100 11.03 -14.65 24.11
CA SER A 100 10.22 -15.87 24.28
C SER A 100 8.73 -15.59 24.17
N LEU A 101 8.26 -14.43 24.63
CA LEU A 101 6.85 -14.02 24.53
C LEU A 101 6.47 -13.65 23.09
N PHE A 102 7.36 -13.01 22.33
CA PHE A 102 7.17 -12.76 20.89
C PHE A 102 7.09 -14.06 20.09
N ASN A 103 7.97 -15.02 20.38
CA ASN A 103 7.91 -16.33 19.71
C ASN A 103 6.60 -17.08 20.01
N GLU A 104 6.12 -17.04 21.26
CA GLU A 104 4.83 -17.65 21.62
C GLU A 104 3.67 -16.90 20.94
N LEU A 105 3.73 -15.57 20.82
CA LEU A 105 2.72 -14.78 20.11
C LEU A 105 2.59 -15.22 18.64
N ASP A 106 3.72 -15.42 17.95
CA ASP A 106 3.71 -15.85 16.55
C ASP A 106 3.17 -17.28 16.40
N ILE A 107 3.49 -18.17 17.34
CA ILE A 107 2.89 -19.51 17.41
C ILE A 107 1.37 -19.41 17.60
N GLN A 108 0.88 -18.54 18.49
CA GLN A 108 -0.56 -18.36 18.72
C GLN A 108 -1.30 -17.79 17.52
N LYS A 109 -0.68 -16.89 16.75
CA LYS A 109 -1.23 -16.39 15.48
C LYS A 109 -1.40 -17.51 14.45
N GLN A 110 -0.38 -18.36 14.28
CA GLN A 110 -0.43 -19.50 13.38
C GLN A 110 -1.46 -20.55 13.81
N ILE A 111 -1.62 -20.79 15.12
CA ILE A 111 -2.63 -21.71 15.65
C ILE A 111 -4.04 -21.16 15.41
N THR A 112 -4.25 -19.86 15.62
CA THR A 112 -5.57 -19.22 15.43
C THR A 112 -5.97 -19.19 13.95
N GLN A 113 -5.02 -19.02 13.02
CA GLN A 113 -5.27 -19.17 11.58
C GLN A 113 -5.57 -20.61 11.15
N ASN A 114 -5.03 -21.62 11.85
CA ASN A 114 -5.24 -23.03 11.56
C ASN A 114 -6.49 -23.67 12.22
N GLN A 115 -7.18 -22.95 13.11
CA GLN A 115 -8.36 -23.42 13.85
C GLN A 115 -9.71 -23.05 13.21
N ALA A 116 -9.72 -22.41 12.03
CA ALA A 116 -10.92 -22.37 11.20
C ALA A 116 -11.32 -23.81 10.81
N PRO A 117 -12.62 -24.19 10.85
CA PRO A 117 -13.05 -25.58 10.83
C PRO A 117 -12.63 -26.29 9.53
N LYS A 118 -11.72 -27.27 9.66
CA LYS A 118 -11.34 -28.20 8.59
C LYS A 118 -12.33 -29.36 8.53
N SER A 119 -12.98 -29.50 7.38
CA SER A 119 -13.73 -30.68 6.93
C SER A 119 -12.88 -31.96 6.97
N GLN A 120 -13.55 -33.11 7.15
CA GLN A 120 -13.01 -34.47 7.31
C GLN A 120 -11.96 -34.94 6.25
N PRO A 121 -11.16 -35.99 6.57
CA PRO A 121 -9.93 -36.32 5.85
C PRO A 121 -10.23 -37.06 4.55
N ARG A 122 -9.93 -36.43 3.42
CA ARG A 122 -9.80 -37.12 2.13
C ARG A 122 -8.40 -37.74 2.04
N GLU A 123 -8.38 -39.00 1.65
CA GLU A 123 -7.19 -39.76 1.26
C GLU A 123 -6.27 -38.94 0.37
N ASN A 124 -4.96 -39.27 0.42
CA ASN A 124 -3.89 -38.72 -0.40
C ASN A 124 -4.14 -38.87 -1.91
N VAL A 125 -5.08 -38.10 -2.44
CA VAL A 125 -5.02 -37.57 -3.78
C VAL A 125 -4.25 -36.28 -3.60
N GLN A 126 -3.01 -36.23 -4.10
CA GLN A 126 -2.30 -34.95 -4.24
C GLN A 126 -3.33 -33.94 -4.75
N PRO A 127 -3.61 -32.85 -4.02
CA PRO A 127 -4.55 -31.87 -4.51
C PRO A 127 -3.96 -31.39 -5.83
N LYS A 128 -4.58 -31.80 -6.93
CA LYS A 128 -4.53 -31.01 -8.15
C LYS A 128 -4.93 -29.64 -7.64
N LEU A 129 -3.98 -28.71 -7.64
CA LEU A 129 -4.24 -27.32 -7.39
C LEU A 129 -5.34 -26.95 -8.38
N GLU A 130 -6.59 -27.03 -7.93
CA GLU A 130 -7.67 -26.35 -8.59
C GLU A 130 -7.34 -24.92 -8.26
N ILE A 131 -6.76 -24.24 -9.26
CA ILE A 131 -6.61 -22.81 -9.29
C ILE A 131 -8.01 -22.32 -8.92
N VAL A 132 -8.21 -21.92 -7.67
CA VAL A 132 -9.24 -20.94 -7.36
C VAL A 132 -8.82 -19.81 -8.27
N PRO A 133 -9.60 -19.47 -9.33
CA PRO A 133 -9.33 -18.24 -10.00
C PRO A 133 -9.49 -17.25 -8.88
N ASP A 134 -8.38 -16.68 -8.41
CA ASP A 134 -8.47 -15.40 -7.77
C ASP A 134 -9.37 -14.63 -8.71
N SER A 135 -10.52 -14.19 -8.23
CA SER A 135 -11.18 -13.06 -8.86
C SER A 135 -10.33 -11.82 -8.57
N ILE A 136 -9.01 -11.88 -8.84
CA ILE A 136 -8.33 -10.81 -9.52
C ILE A 136 -9.19 -10.65 -10.75
N GLU A 137 -10.05 -9.63 -10.77
CA GLU A 137 -10.53 -9.10 -12.03
C GLU A 137 -9.30 -9.09 -12.92
N GLN A 138 -9.29 -9.88 -14.00
CA GLN A 138 -8.15 -9.94 -14.90
C GLN A 138 -8.03 -8.53 -15.48
N VAL A 139 -7.24 -7.69 -14.80
CA VAL A 139 -6.98 -6.34 -15.23
C VAL A 139 -6.26 -6.52 -16.54
N ASP A 140 -6.84 -5.93 -17.57
CA ASP A 140 -6.29 -6.06 -18.90
C ASP A 140 -4.80 -5.65 -18.87
N PRO A 141 -3.88 -6.49 -19.37
CA PRO A 141 -2.45 -6.21 -19.28
C PRO A 141 -2.07 -4.87 -19.90
N ILE A 142 -2.77 -4.42 -20.94
CA ILE A 142 -2.52 -3.13 -21.60
C ILE A 142 -2.89 -1.98 -20.65
N ILE A 143 -4.03 -2.11 -19.96
CA ILE A 143 -4.48 -1.12 -18.97
C ILE A 143 -3.50 -1.12 -17.80
N PHE A 144 -3.17 -2.28 -17.25
CA PHE A 144 -2.22 -2.40 -16.13
C PHE A 144 -0.85 -1.77 -16.44
N ASP A 145 -0.28 -2.06 -17.61
CA ASP A 145 0.99 -1.49 -18.05
C ASP A 145 0.91 0.05 -18.19
N LEU A 146 -0.20 0.58 -18.71
CA LEU A 146 -0.43 2.02 -18.80
C LEU A 146 -0.53 2.66 -17.41
N LEU A 147 -1.32 2.10 -16.50
CA LEU A 147 -1.48 2.62 -15.13
C LEU A 147 -0.15 2.67 -14.40
N ASN A 148 0.67 1.64 -14.54
CA ASN A 148 2.01 1.62 -13.95
C ASN A 148 2.89 2.72 -14.52
N GLN A 149 2.82 2.95 -15.84
CA GLN A 149 3.65 3.99 -16.46
C GLN A 149 3.17 5.40 -16.11
N GLU A 150 1.86 5.63 -16.01
CA GLU A 150 1.30 6.89 -15.48
C GLU A 150 1.80 7.13 -14.04
N ASN A 151 1.71 6.11 -13.18
CA ASN A 151 2.21 6.20 -11.80
C ASN A 151 3.72 6.47 -11.75
N ASN A 152 4.51 5.84 -12.62
CA ASN A 152 5.94 6.08 -12.69
C ASN A 152 6.27 7.54 -13.02
N LEU A 153 5.58 8.13 -14.01
CA LEU A 153 5.76 9.54 -14.38
C LEU A 153 5.37 10.48 -13.23
N VAL A 154 4.23 10.23 -12.56
CA VAL A 154 3.81 11.02 -11.39
C VAL A 154 4.83 10.89 -10.26
N ASN A 155 5.34 9.68 -10.00
CA ASN A 155 6.36 9.45 -8.99
C ASN A 155 7.67 10.19 -9.29
N LEU A 156 8.07 10.27 -10.56
CA LEU A 156 9.22 11.09 -10.99
C LEU A 156 9.00 12.57 -10.69
N MET A 157 7.81 13.10 -10.96
CA MET A 157 7.45 14.49 -10.63
C MET A 157 7.49 14.74 -9.12
N LEU A 158 6.99 13.80 -8.32
CA LEU A 158 6.95 13.93 -6.86
C LEU A 158 8.35 13.88 -6.22
N ASN A 159 9.23 13.01 -6.72
CA ASN A 159 10.57 12.79 -6.16
C ASN A 159 11.62 13.77 -6.70
N PHE A 160 11.58 14.05 -8.01
CA PHE A 160 12.64 14.77 -8.73
C PHE A 160 12.13 15.98 -9.50
N GLY A 161 10.94 16.47 -9.19
CA GLY A 161 10.29 17.53 -9.95
C GLY A 161 11.11 18.81 -10.14
N ASP A 162 11.98 19.16 -9.18
CA ASP A 162 12.89 20.32 -9.21
C ASP A 162 14.21 20.09 -9.95
N VAL A 163 14.48 18.86 -10.40
CA VAL A 163 15.71 18.57 -11.13
C VAL A 163 15.62 19.22 -12.52
N VAL A 164 16.64 20.00 -12.86
CA VAL A 164 16.79 20.61 -14.19
C VAL A 164 17.39 19.59 -15.14
N LEU A 165 16.76 19.46 -16.30
CA LEU A 165 17.12 18.58 -17.40
C LEU A 165 17.69 19.44 -18.51
N HIS A 166 18.79 18.96 -19.08
CA HIS A 166 19.45 19.60 -20.22
C HIS A 166 19.00 18.88 -21.48
N ARG A 167 18.36 19.62 -22.39
CA ARG A 167 17.78 19.12 -23.64
C ARG A 167 18.36 19.87 -24.84
N GLU A 168 18.15 19.31 -26.01
CA GLU A 168 18.57 19.88 -27.28
C GLU A 168 17.38 19.83 -28.25
N ASN A 169 17.07 20.95 -28.90
CA ASN A 169 15.98 21.03 -29.86
C ASN A 169 16.40 20.50 -31.25
N GLY A 170 15.46 20.47 -32.20
CA GLY A 170 15.72 20.02 -33.58
C GLY A 170 16.77 20.85 -34.35
N ASP A 171 17.11 22.04 -33.86
CA ASP A 171 18.12 22.96 -34.43
C ASP A 171 19.47 22.90 -33.68
N ASN A 172 19.67 21.88 -32.81
CA ASN A 172 20.86 21.71 -31.97
C ASN A 172 21.09 22.83 -30.93
N GLU A 173 20.03 23.57 -30.57
CA GLU A 173 20.08 24.56 -29.50
C GLU A 173 19.77 23.90 -28.15
N LYS A 174 20.62 24.16 -27.16
CA LYS A 174 20.47 23.61 -25.82
C LYS A 174 19.55 24.46 -24.99
N TYR A 175 18.63 23.82 -24.27
CA TYR A 175 17.73 24.47 -23.34
C TYR A 175 17.61 23.65 -22.05
N ASP A 176 17.21 24.35 -20.99
CA ASP A 176 17.00 23.79 -19.67
C ASP A 176 15.49 23.72 -19.39
N ILE A 177 15.03 22.60 -18.87
CA ILE A 177 13.63 22.35 -18.51
C ILE A 177 13.59 21.49 -17.25
N THR A 178 12.65 21.72 -16.35
CA THR A 178 12.50 20.86 -15.15
C THR A 178 11.80 19.54 -15.48
N VAL A 179 11.99 18.53 -14.63
CA VAL A 179 11.25 17.25 -14.75
C VAL A 179 9.74 17.46 -14.76
N ILE A 180 9.23 18.34 -13.88
CA ILE A 180 7.79 18.65 -13.84
C ILE A 180 7.34 19.26 -15.16
N GLU A 181 8.04 20.27 -15.67
CA GLU A 181 7.66 20.95 -16.91
C GLU A 181 7.67 19.98 -18.10
N GLU A 182 8.72 19.17 -18.25
CA GLU A 182 8.81 18.23 -19.37
C GLU A 182 7.68 17.20 -19.36
N ILE A 183 7.40 16.61 -18.19
CA ILE A 183 6.34 15.61 -18.05
C ILE A 183 4.95 16.26 -18.24
N LEU A 184 4.74 17.49 -17.75
CA LEU A 184 3.49 18.21 -17.98
C LEU A 184 3.28 18.57 -19.44
N HIS A 185 4.31 19.06 -20.13
CA HIS A 185 4.24 19.33 -21.57
C HIS A 185 3.86 18.06 -22.34
N HIS A 186 4.49 16.92 -22.03
CA HIS A 186 4.10 15.63 -22.60
C HIS A 186 2.62 15.31 -22.38
N PHE A 187 2.10 15.50 -21.16
CA PHE A 187 0.68 15.25 -20.88
C PHE A 187 -0.28 16.21 -21.62
N GLU A 188 0.13 17.46 -21.83
CA GLU A 188 -0.68 18.50 -22.46
C GLU A 188 -0.67 18.46 -23.98
N GLU A 189 0.48 18.21 -24.61
CA GLU A 189 0.63 18.22 -26.07
C GLU A 189 -0.34 17.25 -26.77
N GLU A 190 -0.58 16.09 -26.18
CA GLU A 190 -1.42 15.03 -26.75
C GLU A 190 -2.80 14.94 -26.07
N ASN A 191 -3.11 15.83 -25.12
CA ASN A 191 -4.33 15.80 -24.29
C ASN A 191 -4.62 14.42 -23.67
N TYR A 192 -3.65 13.87 -22.95
CA TYR A 192 -3.78 12.55 -22.34
C TYR A 192 -4.88 12.54 -21.27
N GLU A 193 -5.76 11.54 -21.33
CA GLU A 193 -6.75 11.25 -20.29
C GLU A 193 -6.17 10.30 -19.24
N PHE A 194 -6.01 10.79 -18.01
CA PHE A 194 -5.55 9.97 -16.89
C PHE A 194 -6.59 8.91 -16.51
N GLN A 195 -6.14 7.68 -16.38
CA GLN A 195 -7.00 6.57 -15.99
C GLN A 195 -7.15 6.48 -14.45
N VAL A 196 -6.16 6.98 -13.70
CA VAL A 196 -6.20 7.02 -12.23
C VAL A 196 -6.60 8.42 -11.74
N GLU A 197 -7.74 8.52 -11.06
CA GLU A 197 -8.22 9.82 -10.53
C GLU A 197 -7.23 10.47 -9.55
N LEU A 198 -6.54 9.67 -8.73
CA LEU A 198 -5.50 10.19 -7.82
C LEU A 198 -4.34 10.85 -8.57
N ASN A 199 -3.93 10.31 -9.74
CA ASN A 199 -2.88 10.91 -10.56
C ASN A 199 -3.34 12.26 -11.10
N LYS A 200 -4.59 12.32 -11.57
CA LYS A 200 -5.20 13.54 -12.07
C LYS A 200 -5.22 14.65 -11.01
N ILE A 201 -5.66 14.35 -9.79
CA ILE A 201 -5.69 15.34 -8.69
C ILE A 201 -4.29 15.88 -8.38
N ILE A 202 -3.27 15.00 -8.36
CA ILE A 202 -1.88 15.40 -8.13
C ILE A 202 -1.41 16.32 -9.25
N ILE A 203 -1.62 15.94 -10.51
CA ILE A 203 -1.21 16.72 -11.68
C ILE A 203 -1.91 18.09 -11.71
N ASP A 204 -3.23 18.14 -11.47
CA ASP A 204 -3.99 19.38 -11.43
C ASP A 204 -3.47 20.33 -10.33
N SER A 205 -3.14 19.77 -9.16
CA SER A 205 -2.51 20.52 -8.08
C SER A 205 -1.12 21.04 -8.47
N ILE A 206 -0.29 20.25 -9.14
CA ILE A 206 1.03 20.69 -9.63
C ILE A 206 0.87 21.83 -10.66
N LYS A 207 -0.10 21.72 -11.58
CA LYS A 207 -0.41 22.77 -12.57
C LYS A 207 -0.82 24.08 -11.91
N GLU A 208 -1.68 24.02 -10.91
CA GLU A 208 -2.06 25.20 -10.12
C GLU A 208 -0.86 25.80 -9.38
N GLY A 209 0.05 24.97 -8.86
CA GLY A 209 1.30 25.42 -8.26
C GLY A 209 2.13 26.24 -9.24
N ILE A 210 2.38 25.72 -10.44
CA ILE A 210 3.15 26.41 -11.48
C ILE A 210 2.50 27.74 -11.87
N ALA A 211 1.17 27.78 -12.02
CA ALA A 211 0.44 29.01 -12.32
C ALA A 211 0.62 30.09 -11.24
N ASN A 212 0.90 29.69 -10.01
CA ASN A 212 1.16 30.57 -8.86
C ASN A 212 2.66 30.71 -8.52
N GLU A 213 3.56 30.28 -9.41
CA GLU A 213 5.02 30.27 -9.20
C GLU A 213 5.45 29.45 -7.94
N GLU A 214 4.65 28.46 -7.57
CA GLU A 214 4.87 27.57 -6.42
C GLU A 214 5.24 26.16 -6.89
N LEU A 215 6.45 25.72 -6.55
CA LEU A 215 6.88 24.34 -6.81
C LEU A 215 6.20 23.38 -5.82
N ARG A 216 5.30 22.54 -6.32
CA ARG A 216 4.63 21.48 -5.56
C ARG A 216 5.24 20.12 -5.87
N LYS A 217 6.03 19.58 -4.93
CA LYS A 217 6.61 18.22 -4.99
C LYS A 217 6.29 17.43 -3.72
N GLY A 218 6.71 16.16 -3.63
CA GLY A 218 6.32 15.19 -2.59
C GLY A 218 5.96 15.76 -1.21
N ASN A 219 6.84 16.55 -0.59
CA ASN A 219 6.62 17.16 0.73
C ASN A 219 5.34 18.04 0.84
N PHE A 220 4.96 18.72 -0.24
CA PHE A 220 3.74 19.52 -0.29
C PHE A 220 2.49 18.64 -0.08
N PHE A 221 2.46 17.50 -0.79
CA PHE A 221 1.31 16.58 -0.75
C PHE A 221 1.24 15.74 0.52
N VAL A 222 2.33 15.58 1.28
CA VAL A 222 2.29 14.95 2.60
C VAL A 222 1.43 15.75 3.60
N THR A 223 1.23 17.05 3.34
CA THR A 223 0.41 17.92 4.19
C THR A 223 -1.06 18.02 3.74
N PHE A 224 -1.46 17.30 2.70
CA PHE A 224 -2.85 17.28 2.23
C PHE A 224 -3.78 16.62 3.25
N MET A 225 -5.05 17.05 3.29
CA MET A 225 -6.09 16.42 4.13
C MET A 225 -6.69 15.15 3.53
N ASP A 226 -6.19 14.69 2.38
CA ASP A 226 -6.65 13.46 1.72
C ASP A 226 -5.71 12.29 2.05
N GLU A 227 -6.24 11.29 2.76
CA GLU A 227 -5.51 10.10 3.19
C GLU A 227 -5.00 9.27 2.01
N ASN A 228 -5.76 9.18 0.91
CA ASN A 228 -5.38 8.36 -0.25
C ASN A 228 -4.21 8.97 -1.00
N ILE A 229 -4.23 10.30 -1.17
CA ILE A 229 -3.13 11.04 -1.81
C ILE A 229 -1.89 10.97 -0.92
N THR A 230 -2.05 11.18 0.39
CA THR A 230 -0.93 11.11 1.34
C THR A 230 -0.28 9.74 1.33
N SER A 231 -1.06 8.65 1.37
CA SER A 231 -0.52 7.28 1.29
C SER A 231 0.25 7.06 -0.01
N LYS A 232 -0.34 7.41 -1.15
CA LYS A 232 0.31 7.24 -2.47
C LYS A 232 1.63 8.01 -2.56
N VAL A 233 1.67 9.23 -2.03
CA VAL A 233 2.88 10.07 -2.04
C VAL A 233 3.94 9.50 -1.12
N VAL A 234 3.57 9.02 0.06
CA VAL A 234 4.49 8.35 0.99
C VAL A 234 5.08 7.10 0.33
N ASP A 235 4.25 6.28 -0.30
CA ASP A 235 4.70 5.08 -1.03
C ASP A 235 5.64 5.43 -2.19
N ALA A 236 5.40 6.55 -2.87
CA ALA A 236 6.24 7.04 -3.96
C ALA A 236 7.60 7.58 -3.49
N ILE A 237 7.65 8.21 -2.31
CA ILE A 237 8.88 8.78 -1.73
C ILE A 237 9.71 7.70 -1.02
N MET A 238 9.08 6.62 -0.56
CA MET A 238 9.75 5.57 0.18
C MET A 238 10.73 4.81 -0.72
N PRO A 239 12.03 4.71 -0.35
CA PRO A 239 13.01 4.02 -1.17
C PRO A 239 12.71 2.52 -1.25
N LEU A 240 12.53 2.01 -2.49
CA LEU A 240 12.23 0.60 -2.79
C LEU A 240 13.31 -0.41 -2.30
N ASN A 241 14.54 0.05 -2.04
CA ASN A 241 15.71 -0.84 -1.95
C ASN A 241 16.27 -1.10 -0.54
N ASP A 242 15.65 -0.62 0.53
CA ASP A 242 16.19 -0.82 1.89
C ASP A 242 16.03 -2.26 2.43
N LEU A 243 15.32 -3.12 1.71
CA LEU A 243 15.04 -4.50 2.13
C LEU A 243 16.09 -5.53 1.68
N GLU A 244 16.92 -5.22 0.68
CA GLU A 244 17.93 -6.16 0.16
C GLU A 244 19.34 -5.58 0.27
N ASN A 245 20.21 -6.25 1.02
CA ASN A 245 21.62 -5.84 1.17
C ASN A 245 22.44 -6.21 -0.07
N TRP A 246 22.19 -5.55 -1.21
CA TRP A 246 22.91 -5.74 -2.48
C TRP A 246 24.42 -5.49 -2.35
N ALA A 247 24.81 -4.61 -1.42
CA ALA A 247 26.21 -4.36 -1.07
C ALA A 247 26.93 -5.63 -0.58
N SER A 248 26.23 -6.55 0.09
CA SER A 248 26.79 -7.87 0.47
C SER A 248 27.18 -8.74 -0.73
N ARG A 249 26.63 -8.47 -1.92
CA ARG A 249 26.91 -9.18 -3.18
C ARG A 249 27.80 -8.37 -4.13
N ASN A 250 28.35 -7.24 -3.68
CA ASN A 250 29.17 -6.34 -4.47
C ASN A 250 28.46 -5.82 -5.74
N ILE A 251 27.13 -5.76 -5.69
CA ILE A 251 26.28 -5.21 -6.74
C ILE A 251 25.83 -3.85 -6.23
N PHE A 252 26.21 -2.81 -6.94
CA PHE A 252 25.78 -1.43 -6.67
C PHE A 252 24.87 -1.03 -7.82
N PRO A 253 23.55 -1.27 -7.72
CA PRO A 253 22.63 -0.72 -8.71
C PRO A 253 22.79 0.81 -8.71
N PRO A 254 22.66 1.47 -9.88
CA PRO A 254 22.60 2.94 -9.90
C PRO A 254 21.50 3.41 -8.95
N ASN A 255 21.76 4.47 -8.20
CA ASN A 255 20.75 5.01 -7.30
C ASN A 255 19.58 5.54 -8.12
N TYR A 256 18.38 5.43 -7.56
CA TYR A 256 17.21 6.12 -8.08
C TYR A 256 17.52 7.63 -8.08
N GLY A 257 17.65 8.25 -9.26
CA GLY A 257 18.17 9.62 -9.37
C GLY A 257 19.46 9.80 -10.21
N ASP A 258 20.28 8.77 -10.42
CA ASP A 258 21.61 8.95 -11.04
C ASP A 258 21.54 9.25 -12.55
N LYS A 259 20.43 8.89 -13.20
CA LYS A 259 20.24 9.01 -14.65
C LYS A 259 18.90 9.66 -15.01
N ILE A 260 18.40 10.58 -14.18
CA ILE A 260 17.08 11.21 -14.38
C ILE A 260 16.93 11.81 -15.77
N ASN A 261 17.97 12.47 -16.30
CA ASN A 261 17.94 13.04 -17.65
C ASN A 261 17.51 12.02 -18.72
N THR A 262 18.20 10.87 -18.81
CA THR A 262 17.88 9.80 -19.78
C THR A 262 16.67 8.96 -19.37
N GLN A 263 16.39 8.88 -18.07
CA GLN A 263 15.28 8.10 -17.54
C GLN A 263 13.95 8.76 -17.88
N VAL A 264 13.81 10.07 -17.67
CA VAL A 264 12.59 10.83 -17.99
C VAL A 264 12.26 10.72 -19.47
N GLU A 265 13.26 10.89 -20.35
CA GLU A 265 13.08 10.72 -21.80
C GLU A 265 12.58 9.30 -22.14
N GLY A 266 13.21 8.27 -21.57
CA GLY A 266 12.78 6.88 -21.75
C GLY A 266 11.36 6.62 -21.23
N ASP A 267 11.05 7.07 -20.03
CA ASP A 267 9.76 6.85 -19.38
C ASP A 267 8.60 7.55 -20.11
N ILE A 268 8.85 8.74 -20.66
CA ILE A 268 7.91 9.46 -21.53
C ILE A 268 7.64 8.65 -22.81
N LEU A 269 8.69 8.16 -23.47
CA LEU A 269 8.53 7.36 -24.69
C LEU A 269 7.79 6.04 -24.43
N ILE A 270 8.06 5.39 -23.30
CA ILE A 270 7.35 4.18 -22.88
C ILE A 270 5.87 4.49 -22.62
N HIS A 271 5.57 5.59 -21.92
CA HIS A 271 4.19 6.02 -21.69
C HIS A 271 3.46 6.24 -23.01
N LYS A 272 4.09 6.97 -23.95
CA LYS A 272 3.52 7.22 -25.28
C LYS A 272 3.22 5.92 -26.01
N PHE A 273 4.15 4.97 -25.97
CA PHE A 273 3.96 3.63 -26.55
C PHE A 273 2.77 2.89 -25.92
N ARG A 274 2.69 2.81 -24.59
CA ARG A 274 1.60 2.12 -23.87
C ARG A 274 0.24 2.78 -24.06
N TYR A 275 0.20 4.11 -24.14
CA TYR A 275 -1.03 4.82 -24.39
C TYR A 275 -1.55 4.57 -25.81
N ILE A 276 -0.67 4.47 -26.81
CA ILE A 276 -1.07 4.08 -28.17
C ILE A 276 -1.68 2.68 -28.18
N ASP A 277 -1.09 1.72 -27.45
CA ASP A 277 -1.67 0.37 -27.31
C ASP A 277 -3.07 0.42 -26.67
N TYR A 278 -3.24 1.24 -25.63
CA TYR A 278 -4.54 1.50 -25.01
C TYR A 278 -5.54 2.10 -26.01
N LEU A 279 -5.17 3.14 -26.77
CA LEU A 279 -6.06 3.74 -27.78
C LEU A 279 -6.47 2.74 -28.86
N ILE A 280 -5.53 1.94 -29.37
CA ILE A 280 -5.82 0.89 -30.36
C ILE A 280 -6.85 -0.09 -29.79
N LYS A 281 -6.68 -0.48 -28.52
CA LYS A 281 -7.60 -1.38 -27.83
C LYS A 281 -8.99 -0.79 -27.72
N THR A 282 -9.12 0.43 -27.17
CA THR A 282 -10.41 1.10 -26.97
C THR A 282 -11.16 1.26 -28.29
N ILE A 283 -10.48 1.70 -29.36
CA ILE A 283 -11.10 1.82 -30.69
C ILE A 283 -11.51 0.44 -31.25
N THR A 284 -10.73 -0.61 -30.97
CA THR A 284 -11.06 -1.97 -31.42
C THR A 284 -12.28 -2.53 -30.68
N GLU A 285 -12.41 -2.28 -29.38
CA GLU A 285 -13.57 -2.66 -28.57
C GLU A 285 -14.82 -1.89 -29.02
N ASP A 286 -14.70 -0.58 -29.27
CA ASP A 286 -15.77 0.24 -29.83
C ASP A 286 -16.26 -0.28 -31.19
N LEU A 287 -15.33 -0.71 -32.05
CA LEU A 287 -15.63 -1.32 -33.34
C LEU A 287 -16.36 -2.67 -33.22
N GLN A 288 -16.04 -3.48 -32.21
CA GLN A 288 -16.75 -4.74 -31.97
C GLN A 288 -18.18 -4.51 -31.48
N ASN A 289 -18.40 -3.41 -30.76
CA ASN A 289 -19.71 -3.04 -30.20
C ASN A 289 -20.60 -2.27 -31.19
N GLN A 290 -20.04 -1.61 -32.20
CA GLN A 290 -20.78 -0.86 -33.23
C GLN A 290 -21.00 -1.68 -34.51
N THR A 291 -22.26 -2.01 -34.82
CA THR A 291 -22.59 -2.94 -35.92
C THR A 291 -23.13 -2.32 -37.22
N ASN A 292 -23.38 -1.00 -37.31
CA ASN A 292 -24.22 -0.45 -38.38
C ASN A 292 -23.80 0.87 -39.08
N ASP A 293 -22.61 1.43 -38.83
CA ASP A 293 -22.16 2.69 -39.47
C ASP A 293 -20.84 2.50 -40.25
N GLU A 294 -20.93 2.30 -41.57
CA GLU A 294 -19.78 2.05 -42.45
C GLU A 294 -18.77 3.21 -42.49
N SER A 295 -19.23 4.46 -42.33
CA SER A 295 -18.36 5.64 -42.40
C SER A 295 -17.46 5.73 -41.16
N LYS A 296 -18.06 5.53 -39.98
CA LYS A 296 -17.32 5.47 -38.71
C LYS A 296 -16.38 4.27 -38.64
N TYR A 297 -16.81 3.13 -39.20
CA TYR A 297 -15.97 1.94 -39.28
C TYR A 297 -14.67 2.22 -40.06
N PHE A 298 -14.78 2.84 -41.25
CA PHE A 298 -13.61 3.17 -42.06
C PHE A 298 -12.67 4.18 -41.37
N GLU A 299 -13.23 5.19 -40.70
CA GLU A 299 -12.46 6.18 -39.94
C GLU A 299 -11.68 5.53 -38.79
N SER A 300 -12.33 4.66 -38.01
CA SER A 300 -11.68 3.93 -36.92
C SER A 300 -10.57 3.00 -37.40
N ILE A 301 -10.75 2.29 -38.53
CA ILE A 301 -9.69 1.45 -39.12
C ILE A 301 -8.50 2.29 -39.59
N LYS A 302 -8.77 3.45 -40.20
CA LYS A 302 -7.71 4.39 -40.60
C LYS A 302 -6.93 4.88 -39.38
N LYS A 303 -7.63 5.25 -38.29
CA LYS A 303 -7.02 5.67 -37.02
C LYS A 303 -6.15 4.56 -36.43
N ILE A 304 -6.65 3.32 -36.34
CA ILE A 304 -5.88 2.16 -35.87
C ILE A 304 -4.62 1.95 -36.71
N THR A 305 -4.72 2.11 -38.04
CA THR A 305 -3.56 1.92 -38.93
C THR A 305 -2.47 2.96 -38.68
N LEU A 306 -2.85 4.23 -38.52
CA LEU A 306 -1.90 5.31 -38.16
C LEU A 306 -1.27 5.09 -36.79
N LEU A 307 -2.07 4.69 -35.80
CA LEU A 307 -1.59 4.39 -34.45
C LEU A 307 -0.60 3.20 -34.46
N LYS A 308 -0.87 2.16 -35.25
CA LYS A 308 0.06 1.03 -35.42
C LYS A 308 1.38 1.45 -36.07
N GLN A 309 1.35 2.35 -37.05
CA GLN A 309 2.56 2.90 -37.65
C GLN A 309 3.39 3.69 -36.64
N ALA A 310 2.75 4.54 -35.83
CA ALA A 310 3.41 5.28 -34.76
C ALA A 310 3.99 4.35 -33.67
N SER A 311 3.23 3.34 -33.25
CA SER A 311 3.68 2.30 -32.30
C SER A 311 4.93 1.57 -32.82
N MET A 312 4.99 1.25 -34.12
CA MET A 312 6.15 0.61 -34.73
C MET A 312 7.39 1.51 -34.71
N GLN A 313 7.24 2.81 -35.04
CA GLN A 313 8.34 3.78 -34.96
C GLN A 313 8.86 3.96 -33.53
N LEU A 314 7.96 4.06 -32.55
CA LEU A 314 8.33 4.17 -31.13
C LEU A 314 9.04 2.91 -30.63
N SER A 315 8.58 1.73 -31.06
CA SER A 315 9.22 0.45 -30.74
C SER A 315 10.67 0.39 -31.26
N GLU A 316 10.94 0.94 -32.45
CA GLU A 316 12.29 1.03 -33.00
C GLU A 316 13.18 1.98 -32.19
N ILE A 317 12.66 3.15 -31.81
CA ILE A 317 13.38 4.15 -30.99
C ILE A 317 13.71 3.57 -29.60
N LEU A 318 12.74 2.92 -28.97
CA LEU A 318 12.91 2.28 -27.66
C LEU A 318 13.80 1.03 -27.71
N GLY A 319 14.12 0.50 -28.89
CA GLY A 319 14.75 -0.82 -29.01
C GLY A 319 13.93 -1.92 -28.32
N TYR A 320 12.60 -1.77 -28.32
CA TYR A 320 11.69 -2.64 -27.61
C TYR A 320 11.47 -3.95 -28.37
N SER A 321 11.51 -5.08 -27.66
CA SER A 321 11.13 -6.39 -28.20
C SER A 321 10.00 -7.00 -27.36
N PRO A 322 8.88 -7.42 -27.98
CA PRO A 322 7.76 -8.09 -27.28
C PRO A 322 8.15 -9.37 -26.51
N ILE A 323 9.33 -9.94 -26.79
CA ILE A 323 9.83 -11.19 -26.19
C ILE A 323 10.80 -10.90 -25.02
N LYS A 324 11.40 -9.70 -24.93
CA LYS A 324 12.56 -9.44 -24.05
C LYS A 324 12.53 -8.10 -23.30
N GLY A 325 11.58 -7.20 -23.58
CA GLY A 325 11.56 -5.84 -23.02
C GLY A 325 12.50 -4.86 -23.75
N ILE A 326 12.71 -3.68 -23.17
CA ILE A 326 13.45 -2.54 -23.73
C ILE A 326 14.96 -2.79 -23.67
N TYR A 327 15.66 -2.71 -24.81
CA TYR A 327 17.11 -2.69 -24.83
C TYR A 327 17.62 -1.27 -24.55
N VAL A 328 18.20 -1.03 -23.37
CA VAL A 328 19.24 0.01 -23.26
C VAL A 328 20.52 -0.62 -23.80
N LYS A 329 20.97 -0.23 -25.00
CA LYS A 329 22.32 -0.56 -25.46
C LYS A 329 23.31 -0.03 -24.42
N ARG A 330 24.01 -0.94 -23.75
CA ARG A 330 25.11 -0.64 -22.82
C ARG A 330 26.28 0.02 -23.55
#